data_AF-A0A078F2X3-F1
#
_entry.id   AF-A0A078F2X3-F1
#
_cell.length_a   1.000
_cell.length_b   1.000
_cell.length_c   1.000
_cell.angle_alpha   90.00
_cell.angle_beta   90.00
_cell.angle_gamma   90.00
#
_symmetry.space_group_name_H-M   'P 1'
#
loop_
_entity.id
_entity.type
_entity.pdbx_description
1 polymer ?
#
loop_
_entity_poly.entity_id
_entity_poly.type
_entity_poly.pdbx_seq_one_letter_code
_entity_poly.pdbx_strand_id
1 'polypeptide(L)'
;MDKSSALEYINQMFPTEASLSGVEPLMQKIHGEIRRVDASILSAVRQQSNSGTKAKEDLADATRAVEELSYKIQEIKSKAEQSEAMVQEICRDIKKLDFAKKNITTTITALHRLTMLVSAVEQLQVMASKRQYKEAAAQLEAVNQLCNHFEAYRDVPKIMELREKLNNIKQVLKSHVFSDFSR
;
A
#
# COMPACT_ATOMS: atom_id res chain seq x y z
N MET A 1 59.60 -18.62 48.77
CA MET A 1 59.92 -17.21 48.42
C MET A 1 58.83 -16.39 49.08
N ASP A 2 58.99 -15.95 50.33
CA ASP A 2 59.25 -14.52 50.57
C ASP A 2 59.78 -14.23 52.00
N LYS A 3 60.65 -15.10 52.55
CA LYS A 3 61.17 -14.90 53.91
C LYS A 3 62.14 -13.69 54.02
N SER A 4 62.73 -13.25 52.91
CA SER A 4 63.67 -12.11 52.89
C SER A 4 62.94 -10.77 53.05
N SER A 5 61.76 -10.60 52.40
CA SER A 5 61.03 -9.32 52.44
C SER A 5 60.45 -9.03 53.82
N ALA A 6 59.94 -10.05 54.52
CA ALA A 6 59.35 -9.88 55.85
C ALA A 6 60.41 -9.54 56.91
N LEU A 7 61.59 -10.18 56.86
CA LEU A 7 62.71 -9.89 57.75
C LEU A 7 63.31 -8.50 57.46
N GLU A 8 63.51 -8.14 56.20
CA GLU A 8 63.93 -6.78 55.82
C GLU A 8 62.91 -5.72 56.27
N TYR A 9 61.62 -5.97 56.08
CA TYR A 9 60.56 -5.06 56.49
C TYR A 9 60.51 -4.89 58.01
N ILE A 10 60.63 -5.97 58.78
CA ILE A 10 60.68 -5.91 60.25
C ILE A 10 61.93 -5.16 60.70
N ASN A 11 63.10 -5.44 60.13
CA ASN A 11 64.35 -4.76 60.47
C ASN A 11 64.36 -3.28 60.03
N GLN A 12 63.61 -2.91 58.98
CA GLN A 12 63.42 -1.53 58.54
C GLN A 12 62.47 -0.76 59.48
N MET A 13 61.43 -1.41 59.97
CA MET A 13 60.45 -0.81 60.89
C MET A 13 60.97 -0.75 62.34
N PHE A 14 61.82 -1.70 62.74
CA PHE A 14 62.39 -1.81 64.09
C PHE A 14 63.93 -1.97 64.06
N PRO A 15 64.69 -0.93 63.68
CA PRO A 15 66.14 -1.02 63.48
C PRO A 15 66.96 -1.10 64.78
N THR A 16 66.38 -0.74 65.94
CA THR A 16 67.08 -0.73 67.24
C THR A 16 66.21 -1.30 68.35
N GLU A 17 66.80 -1.80 69.44
CA GLU A 17 66.05 -2.39 70.55
C GLU A 17 65.02 -1.43 71.19
N ALA A 18 65.33 -0.13 71.22
CA ALA A 18 64.40 0.91 71.69
C ALA A 18 63.15 1.06 70.78
N SER A 19 63.27 0.76 69.48
CA SER A 19 62.14 0.84 68.54
C SER A 19 61.11 -0.27 68.74
N LEU A 20 61.48 -1.38 69.40
CA LEU A 20 60.57 -2.51 69.71
C LEU A 20 59.39 -2.09 70.62
N SER A 21 59.50 -0.95 71.31
CA SER A 21 58.38 -0.36 72.05
C SER A 21 57.18 0.03 71.15
N GLY A 22 57.40 0.22 69.84
CA GLY A 22 56.38 0.53 68.85
C GLY A 22 55.68 -0.69 68.22
N VAL A 23 56.04 -1.92 68.62
CA VAL A 23 55.46 -3.16 68.07
C VAL A 23 53.96 -3.26 68.35
N GLU A 24 53.53 -2.98 69.57
CA GLU A 24 52.12 -3.09 69.95
C GLU A 24 51.24 -2.07 69.19
N PRO A 25 51.60 -0.77 69.09
CA PRO A 25 50.92 0.18 68.22
C PRO A 25 50.89 -0.23 66.73
N LEU A 26 52.00 -0.77 66.21
CA LEU A 26 52.05 -1.23 64.81
C LEU A 26 51.17 -2.45 64.58
N MET A 27 51.16 -3.41 65.51
CA MET A 27 50.26 -4.54 65.48
C MET A 27 48.81 -4.10 65.50
N GLN A 28 48.43 -3.16 66.36
CA GLN A 28 47.07 -2.62 66.39
C GLN A 28 46.70 -1.94 65.07
N LYS A 29 47.62 -1.19 64.47
CA LYS A 29 47.44 -0.60 63.13
C LYS A 29 47.22 -1.67 62.06
N ILE A 30 48.05 -2.72 62.03
CA ILE A 30 47.91 -3.82 61.07
C ILE A 30 46.59 -4.55 61.28
N HIS A 31 46.19 -4.84 62.52
CA HIS A 31 44.88 -5.45 62.80
C HIS A 31 43.71 -4.55 62.38
N GLY A 32 43.85 -3.23 62.54
CA GLY A 32 42.88 -2.26 62.04
C GLY A 32 42.78 -2.27 60.52
N GLU A 33 43.91 -2.31 59.82
CA GLU A 33 43.98 -2.42 58.36
C GLU A 33 43.39 -3.73 57.85
N ILE A 34 43.69 -4.87 58.50
CA ILE A 34 43.10 -6.18 58.18
C ILE A 34 41.57 -6.10 58.32
N ARG A 35 41.05 -5.60 59.45
CA ARG A 35 39.59 -5.45 59.65
C ARG A 35 38.95 -4.55 58.60
N ARG A 36 39.63 -3.47 58.20
CA ARG A 36 39.13 -2.56 57.16
C ARG A 36 39.10 -3.25 55.79
N VAL A 37 40.15 -3.99 55.45
CA VAL A 37 40.24 -4.73 54.19
C VAL A 37 39.16 -5.82 54.16
N ASP A 38 38.98 -6.58 55.24
CA ASP A 38 37.93 -7.60 55.34
C ASP A 38 36.53 -7.02 55.18
N ALA A 39 36.26 -5.87 55.81
CA ALA A 39 34.99 -5.16 55.64
C ALA A 39 34.77 -4.69 54.19
N SER A 40 35.83 -4.21 53.53
CA SER A 40 35.80 -3.81 52.12
C SER A 40 35.54 -4.99 51.19
N ILE A 41 36.22 -6.12 51.41
CA ILE A 41 36.02 -7.37 50.65
C ILE A 41 34.58 -7.85 50.81
N LEU A 42 34.06 -7.92 52.04
CA LEU A 42 32.68 -8.34 52.29
C LEU A 42 31.66 -7.43 51.59
N SER A 43 31.89 -6.11 51.60
CA SER A 43 31.06 -5.15 50.88
C SER A 43 31.09 -5.40 49.36
N ALA A 44 32.29 -5.55 48.79
CA ALA A 44 32.47 -5.79 47.36
C ALA A 44 31.83 -7.11 46.91
N VAL A 45 31.99 -8.19 47.68
CA VAL A 45 31.38 -9.50 47.37
C VAL A 45 29.86 -9.42 47.40
N ARG A 46 29.27 -8.72 48.39
CA ARG A 46 27.81 -8.51 48.44
C ARG A 46 27.31 -7.69 47.26
N GLN A 47 28.01 -6.60 46.91
CA GLN A 47 27.67 -5.78 45.76
C GLN A 47 27.75 -6.57 44.45
N GLN A 48 28.79 -7.38 44.27
CA GLN A 48 28.96 -8.25 43.11
C GLN A 48 27.82 -9.29 43.02
N SER A 49 27.46 -9.92 44.14
CA SER A 49 26.37 -10.89 44.21
C SER A 49 25.04 -10.26 43.81
N ASN A 50 24.70 -9.10 44.38
CA ASN A 50 23.46 -8.38 44.08
C ASN A 50 23.40 -7.87 42.63
N SER A 51 24.54 -7.42 42.10
CA SER A 51 24.63 -6.97 40.71
C SER A 51 24.47 -8.13 39.72
N GLY A 52 24.99 -9.31 40.06
CA GLY A 52 24.85 -10.52 39.25
C GLY A 52 23.41 -11.04 39.17
N THR A 53 22.65 -11.00 40.27
CA THR A 53 21.21 -11.34 40.27
C THR A 53 20.41 -10.33 39.46
N LYS A 54 20.65 -9.03 39.68
CA LYS A 54 19.93 -7.99 38.95
C LYS A 54 20.19 -8.05 37.44
N ALA A 55 21.44 -8.25 37.01
CA ALA A 55 21.77 -8.39 35.59
C ALA A 55 21.08 -9.60 34.94
N LYS A 56 20.87 -10.70 35.68
CA LYS A 56 20.13 -11.87 35.19
C LYS A 56 18.63 -11.58 35.06
N GLU A 57 18.06 -10.85 36.02
CA GLU A 57 16.65 -10.42 35.98
C GLU A 57 16.42 -9.47 34.79
N ASP A 58 17.24 -8.44 34.64
CA ASP A 58 17.16 -7.48 33.53
C ASP A 58 17.28 -8.19 32.17
N LEU A 59 18.17 -9.19 32.06
CA LEU A 59 18.32 -9.99 30.84
C LEU A 59 17.08 -10.88 30.56
N ALA A 60 16.51 -11.48 31.60
CA ALA A 60 15.31 -12.30 31.46
C ALA A 60 14.10 -11.45 31.02
N ASP A 61 13.95 -10.27 31.60
CA ASP A 61 12.90 -9.32 31.23
C ASP A 61 13.08 -8.80 29.80
N ALA A 62 14.31 -8.46 29.40
CA ALA A 62 14.61 -8.08 28.02
C ALA A 62 14.29 -9.22 27.03
N THR A 63 14.63 -10.47 27.38
CA THR A 63 14.34 -11.64 26.54
C THR A 63 12.84 -11.83 26.37
N ARG A 64 12.06 -11.73 27.46
CA ARG A 64 10.59 -11.81 27.40
C ARG A 64 9.99 -10.69 26.55
N ALA A 65 10.50 -9.47 26.67
CA ALA A 65 10.05 -8.33 25.86
C ALA A 65 10.33 -8.55 24.36
N VAL A 66 11.47 -9.17 24.01
CA VAL A 66 11.81 -9.53 22.63
C VAL A 66 10.88 -10.62 22.09
N GLU A 67 10.56 -11.63 22.89
CA GLU A 67 9.60 -12.68 22.52
C GLU A 67 8.20 -12.10 22.25
N GLU A 68 7.72 -11.22 23.13
CA GLU A 68 6.43 -10.54 22.97
C GLU A 68 6.42 -9.66 21.71
N LEU A 69 7.52 -8.92 21.47
CA LEU A 69 7.66 -8.10 20.26
C LEU A 69 7.65 -8.97 18.99
N SER A 70 8.36 -10.09 18.98
CA SER A 70 8.38 -11.03 17.86
C SER A 70 6.98 -11.57 17.56
N TYR A 71 6.24 -11.94 18.60
CA TYR A 71 4.85 -12.37 18.46
C TYR A 71 3.97 -11.27 17.85
N LYS A 72 4.06 -10.04 18.37
CA LYS A 72 3.30 -8.89 17.85
C LYS A 72 3.64 -8.59 16.39
N ILE A 73 4.92 -8.67 16.01
CA ILE A 73 5.35 -8.49 14.61
C ILE A 73 4.73 -9.56 13.71
N GLN A 74 4.73 -10.82 14.14
CA GLN A 74 4.13 -11.91 13.38
C GLN A 74 2.60 -11.73 13.23
N GLU A 75 1.93 -11.29 14.29
CA GLU A 75 0.50 -11.00 14.25
C GLU A 75 0.18 -9.84 13.29
N ILE A 76 0.95 -8.75 13.34
CA ILE A 76 0.81 -7.61 12.43
C ILE A 76 1.03 -8.06 10.99
N LYS A 77 2.07 -8.87 10.73
CA LYS A 77 2.35 -9.41 9.40
C LYS A 77 1.17 -10.23 8.88
N SER A 78 0.63 -11.14 9.69
CA SER A 78 -0.50 -11.97 9.27
C SER A 78 -1.76 -11.14 8.99
N LYS A 79 -2.07 -10.14 9.83
CA LYS A 79 -3.19 -9.21 9.58
C LYS A 79 -2.99 -8.36 8.34
N ALA A 80 -1.75 -7.95 8.05
CA ALA A 80 -1.41 -7.21 6.85
C ALA A 80 -1.60 -8.06 5.58
N GLU A 81 -1.16 -9.33 5.59
CA GLU A 81 -1.37 -10.27 4.49
C GLU A 81 -2.86 -10.53 4.22
N GLN A 82 -3.66 -10.72 5.28
CA GLN A 82 -5.12 -10.86 5.15
C GLN A 82 -5.77 -9.59 4.60
N SER A 83 -5.32 -8.41 5.06
CA SER A 83 -5.82 -7.12 4.60
C SER A 83 -5.46 -6.88 3.14
N GLU A 84 -4.25 -7.27 2.71
CA GLU A 84 -3.84 -7.19 1.31
C GLU A 84 -4.71 -8.08 0.43
N ALA A 85 -4.93 -9.34 0.81
CA ALA A 85 -5.78 -10.27 0.06
C ALA A 85 -7.22 -9.71 -0.09
N MET A 86 -7.78 -9.16 0.98
CA MET A 86 -9.09 -8.51 0.96
C MET A 86 -9.12 -7.31 0.00
N VAL A 87 -8.11 -6.43 0.06
CA VAL A 87 -8.03 -5.26 -0.83
C VAL A 87 -7.87 -5.68 -2.30
N GLN A 88 -7.07 -6.71 -2.59
CA GLN A 88 -6.93 -7.23 -3.94
C GLN A 88 -8.27 -7.76 -4.50
N GLU A 89 -9.07 -8.43 -3.68
CA GLU A 89 -10.41 -8.89 -4.07
C GLU A 89 -11.35 -7.71 -4.34
N ILE A 90 -11.36 -6.71 -3.45
CA ILE A 90 -12.15 -5.48 -3.65
C ILE A 90 -11.75 -4.79 -4.96
N CYS A 91 -10.45 -4.63 -5.24
CA CYS A 91 -9.97 -4.02 -6.48
C CYS A 91 -10.37 -4.83 -7.72
N ARG A 92 -10.35 -6.17 -7.63
CA ARG A 92 -10.81 -7.05 -8.71
C ARG A 92 -12.28 -6.82 -9.03
N ASP A 93 -13.12 -6.68 -8.01
CA ASP A 93 -14.56 -6.47 -8.20
C ASP A 93 -14.89 -5.05 -8.64
N ILE A 94 -14.17 -4.03 -8.15
CA ILE A 94 -14.22 -2.66 -8.69
C ILE A 94 -13.90 -2.66 -10.19
N LYS A 95 -12.88 -3.40 -10.62
CA LYS A 95 -12.51 -3.50 -12.05
C LYS A 95 -13.62 -4.16 -12.87
N LYS A 96 -14.28 -5.21 -12.36
CA LYS A 96 -15.45 -5.82 -13.03
C LYS A 96 -16.61 -4.83 -13.14
N LEU A 97 -16.89 -4.08 -12.07
CA LEU A 97 -17.94 -3.05 -12.08
C LEU A 97 -17.63 -1.93 -13.07
N ASP A 98 -16.36 -1.53 -13.20
CA ASP A 98 -15.95 -0.52 -14.18
C ASP A 98 -16.16 -1.00 -15.63
N PHE A 99 -15.80 -2.24 -15.94
CA PHE A 99 -16.12 -2.83 -17.24
C PHE A 99 -17.62 -2.91 -17.50
N ALA A 100 -18.41 -3.33 -16.51
CA ALA A 100 -19.85 -3.39 -16.62
C ALA A 100 -20.43 -1.99 -16.89
N LYS A 101 -20.01 -0.98 -16.12
CA LYS A 101 -20.40 0.42 -16.31
C LYS A 101 -20.05 0.90 -17.72
N LYS A 102 -18.81 0.70 -18.17
CA LYS A 102 -18.37 1.12 -19.51
C LYS A 102 -19.18 0.45 -20.62
N ASN A 103 -19.44 -0.85 -20.51
CA ASN A 103 -20.23 -1.60 -21.49
C ASN A 103 -21.68 -1.12 -21.50
N ILE A 104 -22.29 -0.91 -20.33
CA ILE A 104 -23.65 -0.38 -20.20
C ILE A 104 -23.73 1.03 -20.79
N THR A 105 -22.82 1.94 -20.43
CA THR A 105 -22.79 3.30 -20.98
C THR A 105 -22.65 3.28 -22.51
N THR A 106 -21.73 2.47 -23.04
CA THR A 106 -21.55 2.31 -24.50
C THR A 106 -22.84 1.82 -25.16
N THR A 107 -23.51 0.83 -24.54
CA THR A 107 -24.78 0.28 -25.03
C THR A 107 -25.89 1.31 -25.01
N ILE A 108 -26.05 2.06 -23.92
CA ILE A 108 -27.05 3.14 -23.79
C ILE A 108 -26.81 4.21 -24.85
N THR A 109 -25.57 4.66 -25.03
CA THR A 109 -25.23 5.65 -26.07
C THR A 109 -25.51 5.12 -27.48
N ALA A 110 -25.16 3.87 -27.76
CA ALA A 110 -25.44 3.25 -29.06
C ALA A 110 -26.94 3.14 -29.33
N LEU A 111 -27.73 2.69 -28.34
CA LEU A 111 -29.19 2.62 -28.45
C LEU A 111 -29.82 4.00 -28.66
N HIS A 112 -29.37 5.01 -27.91
CA HIS A 112 -29.87 6.37 -28.08
C HIS A 112 -29.60 6.91 -29.49
N ARG A 113 -28.37 6.72 -30.00
CA ARG A 113 -28.02 7.09 -31.38
C ARG A 113 -28.82 6.31 -32.42
N LEU A 114 -29.16 5.06 -32.15
CA LEU A 114 -29.99 4.25 -33.05
C LEU A 114 -31.41 4.81 -33.10
N THR A 115 -32.00 5.17 -31.96
CA THR A 115 -33.29 5.85 -31.91
C THR A 115 -33.26 7.17 -32.68
N MET A 116 -32.20 7.97 -32.50
CA MET A 116 -32.01 9.21 -33.29
C MET A 116 -31.95 8.92 -34.79
N LEU A 117 -31.21 7.88 -35.21
CA LEU A 117 -31.10 7.50 -36.62
C LEU A 117 -32.46 7.08 -37.21
N VAL A 118 -33.23 6.27 -36.48
CA VAL A 118 -34.58 5.85 -36.91
C VAL A 118 -35.46 7.07 -37.14
N SER A 119 -35.55 7.98 -36.16
CA SER A 119 -36.36 9.20 -36.28
C SER A 119 -35.85 10.11 -37.40
N ALA A 120 -34.54 10.22 -37.58
CA ALA A 120 -33.96 11.07 -38.61
C ALA A 120 -34.27 10.56 -40.04
N VAL A 121 -34.23 9.23 -40.25
CA VAL A 121 -34.61 8.58 -41.51
C VAL A 121 -36.11 8.77 -41.79
N GLU A 122 -36.97 8.62 -40.79
CA GLU A 122 -38.41 8.84 -40.93
C GLU A 122 -38.72 10.30 -41.31
N GLN A 123 -38.08 11.27 -40.65
CA GLN A 123 -38.23 12.69 -40.98
C GLN A 123 -37.74 12.98 -42.40
N LEU A 124 -36.60 12.41 -42.81
CA LEU A 124 -36.06 12.57 -44.16
C LEU A 124 -37.04 12.02 -45.21
N GLN A 125 -37.68 10.89 -44.94
CA GLN A 125 -38.69 10.31 -45.82
C GLN A 125 -39.89 11.26 -46.01
N VAL A 126 -40.35 11.91 -44.94
CA VAL A 126 -41.44 12.91 -44.99
C VAL A 126 -41.03 14.16 -45.78
N MET A 127 -39.81 14.66 -45.57
CA MET A 127 -39.29 15.81 -46.32
C MET A 127 -39.15 15.50 -47.81
N ALA A 128 -38.66 14.29 -48.14
CA ALA A 128 -38.52 13.81 -49.51
C ALA A 128 -39.86 13.68 -50.23
N SER A 129 -40.90 13.16 -49.55
CA SER A 129 -42.25 13.04 -50.14
C SER A 129 -42.90 14.40 -50.38
N LYS A 130 -42.63 15.38 -49.51
CA LYS A 130 -43.09 16.78 -49.65
C LYS A 130 -42.24 17.64 -50.59
N ARG A 131 -41.17 17.09 -51.18
CA ARG A 131 -40.21 17.82 -52.04
C ARG A 131 -39.57 19.04 -51.35
N GLN A 132 -39.37 18.96 -50.03
CA GLN A 132 -38.68 19.97 -49.24
C GLN A 132 -37.15 19.82 -49.36
N TYR A 133 -36.60 20.18 -50.53
CA TYR A 133 -35.21 19.84 -50.89
C TYR A 133 -34.16 20.44 -49.96
N LYS A 134 -34.38 21.65 -49.45
CA LYS A 134 -33.42 22.33 -48.57
C LYS A 134 -33.31 21.63 -47.22
N GLU A 135 -34.44 21.33 -46.59
CA GLU A 135 -34.52 20.61 -45.32
C GLU A 135 -34.05 19.17 -45.50
N ALA A 136 -34.45 18.51 -46.59
CA ALA A 136 -34.00 17.16 -46.92
C ALA A 136 -32.47 17.07 -47.10
N ALA A 137 -31.82 18.09 -47.67
CA ALA A 137 -30.37 18.12 -47.82
C ALA A 137 -29.66 18.14 -46.45
N ALA A 138 -30.08 19.04 -45.56
CA ALA A 138 -29.52 19.13 -44.21
C ALA A 138 -29.77 17.84 -43.40
N GLN A 139 -30.98 17.28 -43.51
CA GLN A 139 -31.33 16.05 -42.82
C GLN A 139 -30.57 14.84 -43.38
N LEU A 140 -30.35 14.78 -44.70
CA LEU A 140 -29.60 13.72 -45.36
C LEU A 140 -28.14 13.71 -44.89
N GLU A 141 -27.53 14.88 -44.70
CA GLU A 141 -26.18 15.00 -44.14
C GLU A 141 -26.13 14.43 -42.71
N ALA A 142 -27.06 14.84 -41.84
CA ALA A 142 -27.14 14.34 -40.47
C ALA A 142 -27.34 12.82 -40.42
N VAL A 143 -28.21 12.27 -41.26
CA VAL A 143 -28.45 10.82 -41.36
C VAL A 143 -27.20 10.09 -41.84
N ASN A 144 -26.48 10.60 -42.84
CA ASN A 144 -25.22 9.99 -43.30
C ASN A 144 -24.16 9.97 -42.17
N GLN A 145 -24.03 11.06 -41.42
CA GLN A 145 -23.10 11.11 -40.27
C GLN A 145 -23.47 10.09 -39.19
N LEU A 146 -24.77 9.93 -38.88
CA LEU A 146 -25.24 8.91 -37.94
C LEU A 146 -24.98 7.49 -38.47
N CYS A 147 -25.23 7.22 -39.75
CA CYS A 147 -24.93 5.92 -40.36
C CYS A 147 -23.44 5.56 -40.25
N ASN A 148 -22.53 6.52 -40.42
CA ASN A 148 -21.08 6.28 -40.30
C ASN A 148 -20.69 5.77 -38.91
N HIS A 149 -21.36 6.23 -37.85
CA HIS A 149 -21.14 5.71 -36.48
C HIS A 149 -21.56 4.25 -36.32
N PHE A 150 -22.39 3.74 -37.22
CA PHE A 150 -22.93 2.38 -37.20
C PHE A 150 -22.24 1.43 -38.21
N GLU A 151 -21.13 1.84 -38.84
CA GLU A 151 -20.37 0.99 -39.78
C GLU A 151 -19.92 -0.34 -39.14
N ALA A 152 -19.45 -0.29 -37.90
CA ALA A 152 -19.04 -1.48 -37.15
C ALA A 152 -20.21 -2.44 -36.83
N TYR A 153 -21.46 -1.98 -37.00
CA TYR A 153 -22.68 -2.73 -36.71
C TYR A 153 -23.47 -3.04 -37.99
N ARG A 154 -22.81 -2.99 -39.16
CA ARG A 154 -23.45 -3.19 -40.47
C ARG A 154 -24.21 -4.52 -40.60
N ASP A 155 -23.80 -5.56 -39.87
CA ASP A 155 -24.40 -6.88 -39.95
C ASP A 155 -25.64 -7.02 -39.05
N VAL A 156 -25.98 -5.97 -38.28
CA VAL A 156 -27.19 -5.94 -37.45
C VAL A 156 -28.41 -5.72 -38.36
N PRO A 157 -29.43 -6.60 -38.35
CA PRO A 157 -30.56 -6.53 -39.28
C PRO A 157 -31.26 -5.17 -39.31
N LYS A 158 -31.42 -4.53 -38.14
CA LYS A 158 -32.08 -3.22 -38.06
C LYS A 158 -31.28 -2.11 -38.75
N ILE A 159 -29.95 -2.17 -38.68
CA ILE A 159 -29.06 -1.19 -39.30
C ILE A 159 -29.02 -1.39 -40.81
N MET A 160 -29.02 -2.65 -41.27
CA MET A 160 -29.19 -2.98 -42.69
C MET A 160 -30.51 -2.40 -43.23
N GLU A 161 -31.63 -2.65 -42.55
CA GLU A 161 -32.96 -2.12 -42.93
C GLU A 161 -32.95 -0.58 -43.04
N LEU A 162 -32.33 0.11 -42.08
CA LEU A 162 -32.23 1.57 -42.10
C LEU A 162 -31.36 2.09 -43.26
N ARG A 163 -30.27 1.39 -43.58
CA ARG A 163 -29.41 1.72 -44.73
C ARG A 163 -30.12 1.52 -46.06
N GLU A 164 -30.88 0.44 -46.20
CA GLU A 164 -31.70 0.19 -47.39
C GLU A 164 -32.79 1.26 -47.54
N LYS A 165 -33.49 1.60 -46.46
CA LYS A 165 -34.46 2.72 -46.45
C LYS A 165 -33.81 4.03 -46.89
N LEU A 166 -32.63 4.36 -46.37
CA LEU A 166 -31.89 5.55 -46.76
C LEU A 166 -31.54 5.54 -48.25
N ASN A 167 -31.08 4.41 -48.79
CA ASN A 167 -30.78 4.29 -50.22
C ASN A 167 -32.03 4.48 -51.09
N ASN A 168 -33.17 3.91 -50.69
CA ASN A 168 -34.43 4.12 -51.39
C ASN A 168 -34.85 5.59 -51.38
N ILE A 169 -34.73 6.28 -50.24
CA ILE A 169 -35.04 7.72 -50.14
C ILE A 169 -34.10 8.54 -51.04
N LYS A 170 -32.81 8.22 -51.10
CA LYS A 170 -31.85 8.86 -52.01
C LYS A 170 -32.26 8.71 -53.48
N GLN A 171 -32.75 7.52 -53.89
CA GLN A 171 -33.24 7.31 -55.26
C GLN A 171 -34.52 8.11 -55.55
N VAL A 172 -35.46 8.16 -54.60
CA VAL A 172 -36.69 8.97 -54.72
C VAL A 172 -36.35 10.45 -54.87
N LEU A 173 -35.49 10.99 -54.01
CA LEU A 173 -35.03 12.37 -54.08
C LEU A 173 -34.37 12.68 -55.43
N LYS A 174 -33.48 11.79 -55.89
CA LYS A 174 -32.84 11.92 -57.21
C LYS A 174 -33.90 11.98 -58.32
N SER A 175 -34.86 11.07 -58.33
CA SER A 175 -35.95 11.05 -59.32
C SER A 175 -36.82 12.31 -59.28
N HIS A 176 -37.19 12.79 -58.08
CA HIS A 176 -37.97 14.02 -57.91
C HIS A 176 -37.24 15.23 -58.48
N VAL A 177 -35.95 15.38 -58.15
CA VAL A 177 -35.10 16.45 -58.67
C VAL A 177 -35.02 16.40 -60.19
N PHE A 178 -34.67 15.25 -60.80
CA PHE A 178 -34.60 15.15 -62.25
C PHE A 178 -35.93 15.45 -62.94
N SER A 179 -37.05 14.96 -62.38
CA SER A 179 -38.38 15.24 -62.92
C SER A 179 -38.75 16.72 -62.87
N ASP A 180 -38.33 17.45 -61.82
CA ASP A 180 -38.66 18.86 -61.65
C ASP A 180 -37.76 19.76 -62.51
N PHE A 181 -36.52 19.34 -62.81
CA PHE A 181 -35.60 20.06 -63.70
C PHE A 181 -35.79 19.74 -65.20
N SER A 182 -36.43 18.62 -65.54
CA SER A 182 -36.71 18.23 -66.94
C SER A 182 -38.02 18.81 -67.48
N ARG A 183 -38.67 19.67 -66.70
CA ARG A 183 -39.94 20.32 -67.00
C ARG A 183 -39.71 21.81 -67.20
#